data_AF-A0A4U0RP06-F1
#
_entry.id   AF-A0A4U0RP06-F1
#
_cell.length_a   1.000
_cell.length_b   1.000
_cell.length_c   1.000
_cell.angle_alpha   90.00
_cell.angle_beta   90.00
_cell.angle_gamma   90.00
#
_symmetry.space_group_name_H-M   'P 1'
#
loop_
_entity.id
_entity.type
_entity.pdbx_description
1 polymer ?
#
loop_
_entity_poly.entity_id
_entity_poly.type
_entity_poly.pdbx_seq_one_letter_code
_entity_poly.pdbx_strand_id
1 'polypeptide(L)' 'MLGLLLLLSRSEEAKNVELRGHTESVQAIAFSADGTQLVTGGIDRSVRVWLSSTEMGA' A
#
# COMPACT_ATOMS: atom_id res chain seq x y z
N MET A 1 -33.06 3.68 17.39
CA MET A 1 -32.78 3.87 15.95
C MET A 1 -31.48 4.62 15.64
N LEU A 2 -30.68 5.03 16.66
CA LEU A 2 -29.39 5.71 16.48
C LEU A 2 -28.18 4.75 16.43
N GLY A 3 -28.31 3.55 17.02
CA GLY A 3 -27.22 2.56 17.09
C GLY A 3 -26.89 1.84 15.77
N LEU A 4 -27.83 1.77 14.83
CA LEU A 4 -27.59 1.18 13.51
C LEU A 4 -26.82 2.13 12.58
N LEU A 5 -26.92 3.45 12.79
CA LEU A 5 -26.26 4.47 11.95
C LEU A 5 -24.74 4.55 12.22
N LEU A 6 -24.31 4.29 13.46
CA LEU A 6 -22.88 4.30 13.85
C LEU A 6 -22.11 3.06 13.40
N LEU A 7 -22.79 1.95 13.15
CA LEU A 7 -22.16 0.72 12.63
C LEU A 7 -21.82 0.81 11.13
N LEU A 8 -22.44 1.77 10.42
CA LEU A 8 -22.17 2.01 9.00
C LEU A 8 -21.17 3.15 8.77
N SER A 9 -20.72 3.85 9.81
CA SER A 9 -19.90 5.06 9.67
C SER A 9 -18.39 4.84 9.65
N ARG A 10 -17.90 3.69 9.19
CA ARG A 10 -16.46 3.49 9.02
C ARG A 10 -16.12 2.69 7.78
N SER A 11 -16.38 3.26 6.61
CA SER A 11 -15.57 2.92 5.44
C SER A 11 -14.27 3.70 5.58
N GLU A 12 -13.20 3.03 6.01
CA GLU A 12 -11.85 3.58 5.89
C GLU A 12 -11.66 3.95 4.40
N GLU A 13 -11.52 5.24 4.11
CA GLU A 13 -11.25 5.69 2.75
C GLU A 13 -9.91 5.07 2.32
N ALA A 14 -9.98 4.12 1.40
CA ALA A 14 -8.78 3.50 0.85
C ALA A 14 -7.98 4.57 0.12
N LYS A 15 -6.91 5.06 0.75
CA LYS A 15 -5.98 6.00 0.14
C LYS A 15 -5.22 5.27 -0.96
N ASN A 16 -5.47 5.64 -2.22
CA ASN A 16 -4.65 5.19 -3.34
C ASN A 16 -3.30 5.93 -3.29
N VAL A 17 -2.21 5.17 -3.17
CA VAL A 17 -0.85 5.70 -3.22
C VAL A 17 -0.21 5.25 -4.53
N GLU A 18 0.27 6.22 -5.31
CA GLU A 18 1.00 5.95 -6.53
C GLU A 18 2.49 5.75 -6.24
N LEU A 19 3.01 4.56 -6.53
CA LEU A 19 4.40 4.20 -6.33
C LEU A 19 5.19 4.44 -7.63
N ARG A 20 5.73 5.65 -7.77
CA ARG A 20 6.49 6.08 -8.95
C ARG A 20 7.96 5.67 -8.84
N GLY A 21 8.49 5.06 -9.89
CA GLY A 21 9.92 4.80 -9.98
C GLY A 21 10.34 3.81 -11.05
N HIS A 22 9.52 2.81 -11.35
CA HIS A 22 9.82 1.93 -12.48
C HIS A 22 9.69 2.70 -13.80
N THR A 23 10.69 2.56 -14.68
CA THR A 23 10.70 3.22 -15.99
C THR A 23 10.05 2.35 -17.08
N GLU A 24 9.79 1.09 -16.78
CA GLU A 24 9.10 0.13 -17.65
C GLU A 24 8.09 -0.70 -16.82
N SER A 25 7.42 -1.67 -17.45
CA SER A 25 6.37 -2.47 -16.80
C SER A 25 6.88 -3.22 -15.57
N VAL A 26 6.07 -3.21 -14.51
CA VAL A 26 6.25 -4.06 -13.33
C VAL A 26 5.79 -5.48 -13.69
N GLN A 27 6.64 -6.48 -13.43
CA GLN A 27 6.36 -7.89 -13.73
C GLN A 27 6.12 -8.74 -12.48
N ALA A 28 6.57 -8.28 -11.32
CA ALA A 28 6.43 -9.03 -10.07
C ALA A 28 6.13 -8.10 -8.89
N ILE A 29 5.33 -8.62 -7.95
CA ILE A 29 4.95 -7.97 -6.70
C ILE A 29 5.00 -8.99 -5.55
N ALA A 30 5.54 -8.58 -4.40
CA ALA A 30 5.55 -9.38 -3.18
C ALA A 30 5.42 -8.49 -1.95
N PHE A 31 4.70 -8.95 -0.94
CA PHE A 31 4.61 -8.32 0.38
C PHE A 31 5.49 -9.05 1.39
N SER A 32 6.10 -8.32 2.32
CA SER A 32 6.68 -8.94 3.51
C SER A 32 5.57 -9.56 4.37
N ALA A 33 5.91 -10.61 5.12
CA ALA A 33 4.95 -11.30 5.99
C ALA A 33 4.36 -10.40 7.09
N ASP A 34 5.10 -9.36 7.51
CA ASP A 34 4.67 -8.38 8.50
C ASP A 34 3.90 -7.18 7.90
N GLY A 35 3.72 -7.14 6.58
CA GLY A 35 3.01 -6.06 5.88
C GLY A 35 3.72 -4.70 5.89
N THR A 36 4.96 -4.63 6.39
CA THR A 36 5.73 -3.38 6.48
C THR A 36 6.38 -3.00 5.16
N GLN A 37 6.55 -3.96 4.25
CA GLN A 37 7.26 -3.78 2.99
C GLN A 37 6.47 -4.36 1.82
N LEU A 38 6.53 -3.64 0.72
CA LEU A 38 6.13 -4.07 -0.60
C LEU A 38 7.37 -4.05 -1.49
N VAL A 39 7.62 -5.15 -2.22
CA VAL A 39 8.72 -5.28 -3.17
C VAL A 39 8.14 -5.42 -4.58
N THR A 40 8.68 -4.65 -5.52
CA THR A 40 8.29 -4.70 -6.93
C THR A 40 9.50 -4.94 -7.82
N GLY A 41 9.36 -5.77 -8.85
CA GLY A 41 10.37 -6.02 -9.88
C GLY A 41 9.88 -5.61 -11.26
N GLY A 42 10.72 -4.93 -12.05
CA GLY A 42 10.37 -4.38 -13.36
C GLY A 42 11.26 -4.87 -14.51
N ILE A 43 10.75 -4.68 -15.74
CA ILE A 43 11.52 -4.91 -16.99
C ILE A 43 12.74 -3.99 -17.06
N ASP A 44 12.67 -2.84 -16.38
CA ASP A 44 13.78 -1.88 -16.24
C ASP A 44 15.01 -2.44 -15.48
N ARG A 45 15.01 -3.73 -15.16
CA ARG A 45 16.06 -4.49 -14.48
C ARG A 45 16.32 -3.98 -13.06
N SER A 46 15.31 -3.36 -12.45
CA SER A 46 15.36 -2.92 -11.07
C SER A 46 14.38 -3.68 -10.17
N VAL A 47 14.76 -3.75 -8.89
CA VAL A 47 13.88 -4.13 -7.79
C VAL A 47 13.75 -2.93 -6.87
N ARG A 48 12.52 -2.63 -6.43
CA ARG A 48 12.21 -1.50 -5.55
C ARG A 48 11.50 -1.99 -4.30
N VAL A 49 11.83 -1.37 -3.18
CA VAL A 49 11.21 -1.64 -1.87
C VAL A 49 10.46 -0.39 -1.43
N TRP A 50 9.22 -0.58 -1.04
CA TRP A 50 8.31 0.45 -0.58
C TRP A 50 7.93 0.14 0.86
N LEU A 51 8.14 1.10 1.76
CA LEU A 51 7.72 0.97 3.15
C LEU A 51 6.24 1.34 3.24
N SER A 52 5.44 0.51 3.90
CA SER A 52 4.12 0.93 4.31
C SER A 52 4.32 1.91 5.47
N SER A 53 3.86 3.15 5.29
CA SER A 53 3.87 4.13 6.37
C SER A 53 2.88 3.67 7.43
N THR A 54 3.31 2.76 8.31
CA THR A 54 2.76 2.73 9.66
C THR A 54 3.12 4.09 10.23
N GLU A 55 2.12 4.91 10.57
CA GLU A 55 2.29 6.27 11.10
C GLU A 55 3.50 6.33 12.06
N MET A 56 4.59 6.97 11.63
CA MET A 56 5.50 7.57 12.60
C MET A 56 4.80 8.83 13.10
N GLY A 57 3.82 8.64 13.99
CA GLY A 57 3.31 9.70 14.85
C GLY A 57 4.36 10.01 15.90
N ALA A 58 5.00 11.17 15.76
CA ALA A 58 5.72 11.88 16.80
C ALA A 58 5.30 13.35 16.76
#